data_AF-A0A8T3A5T2-F1
#
_entry.id   AF-A0A8T3A5T2-F1
#
_cell.length_a   1.000
_cell.length_b   1.000
_cell.length_c   1.000
_cell.angle_alpha   90.00
_cell.angle_beta   90.00
_cell.angle_gamma   90.00
#
_symmetry.space_group_name_H-M   'P 1'
#
loop_
_entity.id
_entity.type
_entity.pdbx_description
1 polymer ?
#
loop_
_entity_poly.entity_id
_entity_poly.type
_entity_poly.pdbx_seq_one_letter_code
_entity_poly.pdbx_strand_id
1 'polypeptide(L)'
;MATAGEGSENAPPREPAGANGVSDEAKRLVEYAIGEAIRFKQAVSAATDAAVFSARSGLSQVISASSDSLQEAQSLVKLVKSEYTAYEDLAAEKIKEGIYVAACHPGISLAVAGGVGLVVLKRPRSFLIRNTRRLFLSEESMLADAESKVNDLRQSVNLVKNESRKLGERALKAEEEMERGRKALIDEGRGIQAELRFVRKIERDIMGLKDLINELPRREASRYRSVISNFVSQVKHEKKSLNNTASKIVNYGIPL
;
A
#
# COMPACT_ATOMS: atom_id res chain seq x y z
N MET A 1 17.18 85.43 -14.38
CA MET A 1 18.30 85.64 -15.31
C MET A 1 18.12 84.71 -16.49
N ALA A 2 18.02 85.28 -17.69
CA ALA A 2 18.03 84.59 -18.99
C ALA A 2 19.40 83.91 -19.21
N THR A 3 19.63 82.96 -20.13
CA THR A 3 19.29 82.95 -21.57
C THR A 3 19.34 81.54 -22.16
N ALA A 4 18.55 81.33 -23.21
CA ALA A 4 18.62 80.23 -24.17
C ALA A 4 19.84 80.31 -25.10
N GLY A 5 20.16 79.20 -25.77
CA GLY A 5 21.07 79.13 -26.92
C GLY A 5 20.86 77.83 -27.71
N GLU A 6 20.25 77.95 -28.88
CA GLU A 6 20.09 76.91 -29.91
C GLU A 6 21.40 76.66 -30.70
N GLY A 7 21.51 75.50 -31.36
CA GLY A 7 22.25 75.40 -32.63
C GLY A 7 23.02 74.11 -32.96
N SER A 8 22.41 73.27 -33.80
CA SER A 8 22.96 72.64 -35.03
C SER A 8 24.00 71.47 -34.97
N GLU A 9 23.50 70.29 -35.38
CA GLU A 9 23.99 69.38 -36.45
C GLU A 9 25.50 69.12 -36.66
N ASN A 10 25.90 67.84 -36.56
CA ASN A 10 26.47 67.06 -37.69
C ASN A 10 26.84 65.62 -37.27
N ALA A 11 26.39 64.65 -38.06
CA ALA A 11 26.80 63.25 -38.02
C ALA A 11 27.89 62.98 -39.09
N PRO A 12 28.74 61.95 -38.92
CA PRO A 12 29.43 61.33 -40.05
C PRO A 12 28.82 59.95 -40.41
N PRO A 13 28.96 59.51 -41.68
CA PRO A 13 28.13 58.47 -42.28
C PRO A 13 28.69 57.05 -42.08
N ARG A 14 27.79 56.08 -41.86
CA ARG A 14 28.09 54.64 -41.93
C ARG A 14 27.85 54.14 -43.36
N GLU A 15 28.90 53.62 -43.99
CA GLU A 15 28.80 52.79 -45.19
C GLU A 15 28.15 51.42 -44.86
N PRO A 16 27.34 50.85 -45.78
CA PRO A 16 26.71 49.54 -45.58
C PRO A 16 27.60 48.40 -46.11
N ALA A 17 28.10 47.55 -45.20
CA ALA A 17 28.72 46.27 -45.55
C ALA A 17 27.70 45.12 -45.48
N GLY A 18 27.27 44.66 -46.65
CA GLY A 18 27.01 43.24 -46.92
C GLY A 18 25.76 42.60 -46.32
N ALA A 19 24.62 42.76 -46.99
CA ALA A 19 23.34 42.07 -46.77
C ALA A 19 23.36 40.54 -47.04
N ASN A 20 24.53 39.90 -47.11
CA ASN A 20 24.65 38.49 -47.51
C ASN A 20 24.81 37.51 -46.32
N GLY A 21 25.20 37.97 -45.12
CA GLY A 21 25.43 37.08 -43.96
C GLY A 21 24.17 36.59 -43.24
N VAL A 22 23.15 37.46 -43.13
CA VAL A 22 21.90 37.16 -42.39
C VAL A 22 21.04 36.12 -43.12
N SER A 23 21.10 36.09 -44.46
CA SER A 23 20.37 35.11 -45.27
C SER A 23 20.92 33.70 -45.06
N ASP A 24 22.23 33.54 -44.91
CA ASP A 24 22.87 32.23 -44.75
C ASP A 24 22.72 31.68 -43.32
N GLU A 25 22.69 32.55 -42.31
CA GLU A 25 22.46 32.14 -40.91
C GLU A 25 20.99 31.75 -40.66
N ALA A 26 20.04 32.49 -41.26
CA ALA A 26 18.62 32.11 -41.24
C ALA A 26 18.36 30.79 -41.99
N LYS A 27 19.02 30.56 -43.14
CA LYS A 27 18.95 29.28 -43.85
C LYS A 27 19.47 28.11 -43.00
N ARG A 28 20.58 28.30 -42.28
CA ARG A 28 21.14 27.27 -41.39
C ARG A 28 20.22 26.93 -40.22
N LEU A 29 19.56 27.92 -39.62
CA LEU A 29 18.59 27.69 -38.55
C LEU A 29 17.33 26.99 -39.05
N VAL A 30 16.87 27.32 -40.26
CA VAL A 30 15.75 26.64 -40.90
C VAL A 30 16.11 25.19 -41.25
N GLU A 31 17.30 24.94 -41.82
CA GLU A 31 17.79 23.57 -42.08
C GLU A 31 17.95 22.75 -40.79
N TYR A 32 18.43 23.37 -39.71
CA TYR A 32 18.56 22.74 -38.40
C TYR A 32 17.18 22.38 -37.82
N ALA A 33 16.22 23.32 -37.85
CA ALA A 33 14.86 23.10 -37.35
C ALA A 33 14.10 22.03 -38.18
N ILE A 34 14.31 22.00 -39.50
CA ILE A 34 13.77 20.96 -40.38
C ILE A 34 14.38 19.59 -40.01
N GLY A 35 15.69 19.54 -39.75
CA GLY A 35 16.38 18.31 -39.31
C GLY A 35 15.85 17.78 -37.98
N GLU A 36 15.60 18.66 -37.01
CA GLU A 36 15.08 18.29 -35.69
C GLU A 36 13.61 17.84 -35.75
N ALA A 37 12.80 18.49 -36.59
CA ALA A 37 11.42 18.08 -36.85
C ALA A 37 11.34 16.70 -37.52
N ILE A 38 12.25 16.38 -38.45
CA ILE A 38 12.33 15.06 -39.10
C ILE A 38 12.70 13.98 -38.07
N ARG A 39 13.66 14.24 -37.18
CA ARG A 39 14.05 13.31 -36.11
C ARG A 39 12.92 13.08 -35.11
N PHE A 40 12.22 14.14 -34.71
CA PHE A 40 11.06 14.02 -33.83
C PHE A 40 9.94 13.22 -34.49
N LYS A 41 9.64 13.48 -35.77
CA LYS A 41 8.67 12.70 -36.54
C LYS A 41 9.05 11.21 -36.58
N GLN A 42 10.33 10.90 -36.81
CA GLN A 42 10.84 9.52 -36.82
C GLN A 42 10.78 8.85 -35.44
N ALA A 43 11.09 9.59 -34.37
CA ALA A 43 11.04 9.07 -33.00
C ALA A 43 9.59 8.79 -32.56
N VAL A 44 8.66 9.70 -32.90
CA VAL A 44 7.23 9.51 -32.62
C VAL A 44 6.69 8.36 -33.44
N SER A 45 6.99 8.27 -34.74
CA SER A 45 6.54 7.14 -35.57
C SER A 45 7.07 5.80 -35.06
N ALA A 46 8.35 5.74 -34.66
CA ALA A 46 8.95 4.53 -34.09
C ALA A 46 8.34 4.15 -32.73
N ALA A 47 8.06 5.12 -31.86
CA ALA A 47 7.41 4.88 -30.57
C ALA A 47 5.96 4.44 -30.75
N THR A 48 5.23 5.01 -31.70
CA THR A 48 3.87 4.58 -32.03
C THR A 48 3.87 3.18 -32.62
N ASP A 49 4.80 2.85 -33.52
CA ASP A 49 4.91 1.50 -34.09
C ASP A 49 5.27 0.46 -33.02
N ALA A 50 6.17 0.80 -32.09
CA ALA A 50 6.54 -0.07 -30.98
C ALA A 50 5.39 -0.27 -29.97
N ALA A 51 4.63 0.78 -29.66
CA ALA A 51 3.47 0.70 -28.78
C ALA A 51 2.33 -0.11 -29.43
N VAL A 52 2.09 0.09 -30.73
CA VAL A 52 1.11 -0.67 -31.51
C VAL A 52 1.52 -2.13 -31.61
N PHE A 53 2.82 -2.41 -31.79
CA PHE A 53 3.35 -3.77 -31.82
C PHE A 53 3.23 -4.46 -30.46
N SER A 54 3.57 -3.78 -29.36
CA SER A 54 3.46 -4.30 -28.00
C SER A 54 2.00 -4.50 -27.55
N ALA A 55 1.10 -3.62 -27.99
CA ALA A 55 -0.33 -3.78 -27.77
C ALA A 55 -0.89 -4.94 -28.59
N ARG A 56 -0.47 -5.08 -29.86
CA ARG A 56 -0.82 -6.24 -30.70
C ARG A 56 -0.30 -7.54 -30.15
N SER A 57 0.90 -7.59 -29.59
CA SER A 57 1.48 -8.81 -29.01
C SER A 57 0.78 -9.20 -27.70
N GLY A 58 0.55 -8.25 -26.80
CA GLY A 58 -0.22 -8.46 -25.56
C GLY A 58 -1.67 -8.86 -25.85
N LEU A 59 -2.27 -8.24 -26.86
CA LEU A 59 -3.59 -8.62 -27.34
C LEU A 59 -3.54 -10.02 -27.98
N SER A 60 -2.57 -10.33 -28.86
CA SER A 60 -2.43 -11.65 -29.50
C SER A 60 -2.33 -12.81 -28.51
N GLN A 61 -1.72 -12.58 -27.35
CA GLN A 61 -1.60 -13.55 -26.25
C GLN A 61 -2.93 -13.79 -25.52
N VAL A 62 -3.77 -12.76 -25.39
CA VAL A 62 -5.15 -12.85 -24.87
C VAL A 62 -6.12 -13.41 -25.93
N ILE A 63 -5.82 -13.17 -27.21
CA ILE A 63 -6.55 -13.56 -28.42
C ILE A 63 -6.51 -15.07 -28.68
N SER A 64 -5.43 -15.78 -28.32
CA SER A 64 -5.37 -17.25 -28.41
C SER A 64 -6.46 -17.97 -27.58
N ALA A 65 -7.19 -17.26 -26.72
CA ALA A 65 -8.25 -17.79 -25.87
C ALA A 65 -9.69 -17.51 -26.36
N SER A 66 -9.92 -16.71 -27.41
CA SER A 66 -11.29 -16.39 -27.88
C SER A 66 -11.29 -15.93 -29.35
N SER A 67 -11.58 -16.83 -30.29
CA SER A 67 -11.42 -16.61 -31.74
C SER A 67 -12.57 -15.87 -32.42
N ASP A 68 -13.80 -16.02 -31.93
CA ASP A 68 -14.98 -15.67 -32.73
C ASP A 68 -15.42 -14.21 -32.53
N SER A 69 -15.15 -13.63 -31.35
CA SER A 69 -15.42 -12.21 -31.04
C SER A 69 -14.37 -11.24 -31.62
N LEU A 70 -13.29 -11.76 -32.20
CA LEU A 70 -12.16 -10.96 -32.70
C LEU A 70 -12.25 -10.57 -34.15
N GLN A 71 -12.83 -11.39 -35.01
CA GLN A 71 -12.96 -11.00 -36.43
C GLN A 71 -13.87 -9.77 -36.57
N GLU A 72 -14.89 -9.67 -35.71
CA GLU A 72 -15.78 -8.52 -35.60
C GLU A 72 -15.10 -7.31 -34.93
N ALA A 73 -14.37 -7.52 -33.83
CA ALA A 73 -13.64 -6.41 -33.19
C ALA A 73 -12.49 -5.87 -34.06
N GLN A 74 -11.78 -6.73 -34.80
CA GLN A 74 -10.71 -6.31 -35.72
C GLN A 74 -11.26 -5.57 -36.95
N SER A 75 -12.45 -5.93 -37.45
CA SER A 75 -13.07 -5.20 -38.56
C SER A 75 -13.55 -3.83 -38.11
N LEU A 76 -14.14 -3.71 -36.92
CA LEU A 76 -14.53 -2.43 -36.32
C LEU A 76 -13.32 -1.53 -36.03
N VAL A 77 -12.23 -2.08 -35.48
CA VAL A 77 -11.00 -1.31 -35.26
C VAL A 77 -10.38 -0.87 -36.58
N LYS A 78 -10.42 -1.69 -37.64
CA LYS A 78 -9.94 -1.28 -38.97
C LYS A 78 -10.81 -0.18 -39.57
N LEU A 79 -12.13 -0.25 -39.39
CA LEU A 79 -13.08 0.76 -39.88
C LEU A 79 -12.91 2.08 -39.14
N VAL A 80 -12.85 2.05 -37.80
CA VAL A 80 -12.55 3.22 -36.97
C VAL A 80 -11.16 3.76 -37.30
N LYS A 81 -10.16 2.91 -37.55
CA LYS A 81 -8.84 3.37 -37.99
C LYS A 81 -8.91 4.08 -39.33
N SER A 82 -9.63 3.55 -40.32
CA SER A 82 -9.76 4.21 -41.63
C SER A 82 -10.55 5.52 -41.56
N GLU A 83 -11.59 5.56 -40.73
CA GLU A 83 -12.41 6.75 -40.53
C GLU A 83 -11.61 7.81 -39.76
N TYR A 84 -10.84 7.39 -38.74
CA TYR A 84 -9.92 8.25 -38.00
C TYR A 84 -8.81 8.79 -38.89
N THR A 85 -8.20 7.99 -39.76
CA THR A 85 -7.16 8.47 -40.68
C THR A 85 -7.70 9.51 -41.67
N ALA A 86 -8.97 9.38 -42.10
CA ALA A 86 -9.59 10.39 -42.96
C ALA A 86 -9.82 11.72 -42.21
N TYR A 87 -10.18 11.66 -40.92
CA TYR A 87 -10.27 12.84 -40.07
C TYR A 87 -8.91 13.42 -39.68
N GLU A 88 -7.88 12.60 -39.51
CA GLU A 88 -6.50 13.05 -39.30
C GLU A 88 -5.98 13.81 -40.52
N ASP A 89 -6.23 13.31 -41.74
CA ASP A 89 -5.81 13.97 -42.97
C ASP A 89 -6.52 15.31 -43.15
N LEU A 90 -7.83 15.38 -42.86
CA LEU A 90 -8.60 16.62 -42.91
C LEU A 90 -8.16 17.61 -41.82
N ALA A 91 -7.86 17.13 -40.61
CA ALA A 91 -7.33 17.96 -39.54
C ALA A 91 -5.92 18.46 -39.86
N ALA A 92 -5.06 17.62 -40.46
CA ALA A 92 -3.71 18.00 -40.88
C ALA A 92 -3.74 19.03 -42.02
N GLU A 93 -4.69 18.92 -42.95
CA GLU A 93 -4.92 19.92 -43.99
C GLU A 93 -5.42 21.24 -43.38
N LYS A 94 -6.38 21.20 -42.45
CA LYS A 94 -6.88 22.39 -41.74
C LYS A 94 -5.86 23.03 -40.82
N ILE A 95 -4.95 22.24 -40.23
CA ILE A 95 -3.82 22.75 -39.46
C ILE A 95 -2.81 23.43 -40.40
N LYS A 96 -2.50 22.87 -41.57
CA LYS A 96 -1.64 23.53 -42.56
C LYS A 96 -2.24 24.84 -43.07
N GLU A 97 -3.54 24.83 -43.35
CA GLU A 97 -4.30 26.03 -43.73
C GLU A 97 -4.31 27.05 -42.58
N GLY A 98 -4.51 26.59 -41.35
CA GLY A 98 -4.46 27.40 -40.13
C GLY A 98 -3.06 27.98 -39.84
N ILE A 99 -1.99 27.25 -40.14
CA ILE A 99 -0.60 27.73 -40.05
C ILE A 99 -0.34 28.80 -41.12
N TYR A 100 -0.85 28.62 -42.33
CA TYR A 100 -0.77 29.61 -43.39
C TYR A 100 -1.54 30.89 -43.03
N VAL A 101 -2.76 30.77 -42.47
CA VAL A 101 -3.58 31.89 -42.00
C VAL A 101 -2.95 32.58 -40.77
N ALA A 102 -2.33 31.81 -39.87
CA ALA A 102 -1.59 32.32 -38.72
C ALA A 102 -0.33 33.11 -39.12
N ALA A 103 0.37 32.67 -40.18
CA ALA A 103 1.51 33.40 -40.74
C ALA A 103 1.08 34.77 -41.31
N CYS A 104 -0.14 34.87 -41.84
CA CYS A 104 -0.71 36.12 -42.33
C CYS A 104 -1.18 37.07 -41.20
N HIS A 105 -1.48 36.57 -40.00
CA HIS A 105 -2.00 37.37 -38.87
C HIS A 105 -1.30 37.01 -37.54
N PRO A 106 -0.03 37.41 -37.35
CA PRO A 106 0.80 36.96 -36.22
C PRO A 106 0.25 37.39 -34.84
N GLY A 107 -0.43 38.54 -34.75
CA GLY A 107 -0.97 39.05 -33.49
C GLY A 107 -2.17 38.24 -32.94
N ILE A 108 -3.08 37.80 -33.82
CA ILE A 108 -4.28 37.04 -33.42
C ILE A 108 -3.91 35.59 -33.09
N SER A 109 -2.97 35.02 -33.86
CA SER A 109 -2.46 33.67 -33.62
C SER A 109 -1.81 33.53 -32.23
N LEU A 110 -1.02 34.52 -31.81
CA LEU A 110 -0.37 34.52 -30.50
C LEU A 110 -1.41 34.51 -29.34
N ALA A 111 -2.50 35.27 -29.49
CA ALA A 111 -3.56 35.34 -28.47
C ALA A 111 -4.36 34.04 -28.38
N VAL A 112 -4.72 33.44 -29.52
CA VAL A 112 -5.45 32.16 -29.57
C VAL A 112 -4.57 31.03 -29.06
N ALA A 113 -3.31 30.96 -29.49
CA ALA A 113 -2.34 29.97 -29.00
C ALA A 113 -2.09 30.11 -27.49
N GLY A 114 -2.01 31.35 -26.98
CA GLY A 114 -1.89 31.62 -25.55
C GLY A 114 -3.11 31.17 -24.74
N GLY A 115 -4.33 31.47 -25.22
CA GLY A 115 -5.58 31.07 -24.57
C GLY A 115 -5.77 29.55 -24.54
N VAL A 116 -5.54 28.88 -25.67
CA VAL A 116 -5.56 27.41 -25.75
C VAL A 116 -4.45 26.80 -24.90
N GLY A 117 -3.26 27.40 -24.88
CA GLY A 117 -2.15 27.01 -24.02
C GLY A 117 -2.54 27.03 -22.54
N LEU A 118 -3.24 28.04 -22.06
CA LEU A 118 -3.66 28.14 -20.66
C LEU A 118 -4.63 27.01 -20.24
N VAL A 119 -5.48 26.56 -21.17
CA VAL A 119 -6.49 25.51 -20.92
C VAL A 119 -5.90 24.10 -21.09
N VAL A 120 -5.04 23.91 -22.09
CA VAL A 120 -4.44 22.60 -22.42
C VAL A 120 -3.26 22.27 -21.51
N LEU A 121 -2.47 23.25 -21.10
CA LEU A 121 -1.34 23.02 -20.20
C LEU A 121 -1.85 22.62 -18.80
N LYS A 122 -1.44 21.43 -18.34
CA LYS A 122 -1.89 20.82 -17.08
C LYS A 122 -1.71 21.71 -15.84
N ARG A 123 -0.65 22.53 -15.81
CA ARG A 123 -0.30 23.37 -14.65
C ARG A 123 -1.19 24.63 -14.50
N PRO A 124 -1.33 25.51 -15.50
CA PRO A 124 -2.21 26.68 -15.41
C PRO A 124 -3.69 26.28 -15.23
N ARG A 125 -4.16 25.23 -15.90
CA ARG A 125 -5.50 24.66 -15.67
C ARG A 125 -5.74 24.28 -14.21
N SER A 126 -4.79 23.58 -13.58
CA SER A 126 -4.91 23.17 -12.16
C SER A 126 -4.88 24.36 -11.20
N PHE A 127 -4.13 25.40 -11.54
CA PHE A 127 -4.05 26.63 -10.75
C PHE A 127 -5.37 27.39 -10.76
N LEU A 128 -5.97 27.59 -11.93
CA LEU A 128 -7.27 28.26 -12.08
C LEU A 128 -8.38 27.55 -11.33
N ILE A 129 -8.49 26.22 -11.46
CA ILE A 129 -9.52 25.43 -10.77
C ILE A 129 -9.39 25.54 -9.24
N ARG A 130 -8.16 25.54 -8.72
CA ARG A 130 -7.92 25.70 -7.27
C ARG A 130 -8.29 27.09 -6.79
N ASN A 131 -7.93 28.12 -7.56
CA ASN A 131 -8.18 29.51 -7.18
C ASN A 131 -9.68 29.85 -7.24
N THR A 132 -10.39 29.39 -8.28
CA THR A 132 -11.84 29.63 -8.41
C THR A 132 -12.63 28.89 -7.34
N ARG A 133 -12.29 27.64 -7.03
CA ARG A 133 -12.94 26.90 -5.92
C ARG A 133 -12.83 27.63 -4.58
N ARG A 134 -11.72 28.30 -4.31
CA ARG A 134 -11.52 29.07 -3.06
C ARG A 134 -12.40 30.33 -3.00
N LEU A 135 -12.72 30.93 -4.15
CA LEU A 135 -13.54 32.14 -4.22
C LEU A 135 -15.05 31.85 -4.10
N PHE A 136 -15.49 30.64 -4.42
CA PHE A 136 -16.90 30.24 -4.36
C PHE A 136 -17.29 29.48 -3.09
N LEU A 137 -16.34 29.18 -2.19
CA LEU A 137 -16.63 28.61 -0.86
C LEU A 137 -16.90 29.76 0.11
N SER A 138 -18.16 29.86 0.59
CA SER A 138 -18.50 30.78 1.68
C SER A 138 -17.84 30.33 2.97
N GLU A 139 -17.33 31.27 3.77
CA GLU A 139 -16.73 31.01 5.09
C GLU A 139 -17.69 30.21 5.99
N GLU A 140 -19.00 30.46 5.87
CA GLU A 140 -20.05 29.75 6.61
C GLU A 140 -20.11 28.25 6.26
N SER A 141 -19.90 27.89 4.99
CA SER A 141 -19.91 26.50 4.57
C SER A 141 -18.69 25.72 5.08
N MET A 142 -17.54 26.40 5.20
CA MET A 142 -16.33 25.81 5.80
C MET A 142 -16.48 25.63 7.31
N LEU A 143 -17.12 26.60 7.99
CA LEU A 143 -17.41 26.49 9.42
C LEU A 143 -18.43 25.39 9.71
N ALA A 144 -19.49 25.26 8.89
CA ALA A 144 -20.48 24.20 9.04
C ALA A 144 -19.88 22.79 8.83
N ASP A 145 -19.01 22.62 7.83
CA ASP A 145 -18.28 21.36 7.60
C ASP A 145 -17.25 21.07 8.71
N ALA A 146 -16.60 22.11 9.25
CA ALA A 146 -15.72 21.94 10.41
C ALA A 146 -16.51 21.52 11.67
N GLU A 147 -17.67 22.13 11.90
CA GLU A 147 -18.53 21.82 13.04
C GLU A 147 -19.10 20.40 12.94
N SER A 148 -19.56 19.97 11.77
CA SER A 148 -20.03 18.60 11.57
C SER A 148 -18.92 17.59 11.83
N LYS A 149 -17.70 17.82 11.32
CA LYS A 149 -16.53 16.97 11.60
C LYS A 149 -16.17 16.91 13.07
N VAL A 150 -16.26 18.02 13.80
CA VAL A 150 -16.02 18.05 15.24
C VAL A 150 -17.10 17.26 15.98
N ASN A 151 -18.36 17.37 15.57
CA ASN A 151 -19.46 16.59 16.16
C ASN A 151 -19.32 15.10 15.89
N ASP A 152 -18.98 14.69 14.66
CA ASP A 152 -18.70 13.31 14.31
C ASP A 152 -17.54 12.75 15.14
N LEU A 153 -16.47 13.54 15.29
CA LEU A 153 -15.34 13.16 16.12
C LEU A 153 -15.75 13.01 17.60
N ARG A 154 -16.54 13.94 18.14
CA ARG A 154 -17.07 13.85 19.51
C ARG A 154 -17.90 12.57 19.70
N GLN A 155 -18.74 12.20 18.74
CA GLN A 155 -19.51 10.95 18.79
C GLN A 155 -18.58 9.73 18.80
N SER A 156 -17.58 9.70 17.92
CA SER A 156 -16.61 8.61 17.86
C SER A 156 -15.80 8.47 19.16
N VAL A 157 -15.38 9.59 19.76
CA VAL A 157 -14.64 9.60 21.03
C VAL A 157 -15.53 9.07 22.16
N ASN A 158 -16.79 9.47 22.21
CA ASN A 158 -17.74 8.96 23.21
C ASN A 158 -17.98 7.46 23.06
N LEU A 159 -18.10 6.96 21.82
CA LEU A 159 -18.23 5.54 21.53
C LEU A 159 -16.99 4.78 22.00
N VAL A 160 -15.79 5.21 21.59
CA VAL A 160 -14.52 4.57 21.98
C VAL A 160 -14.33 4.62 23.49
N LYS A 161 -14.71 5.70 24.16
CA LYS A 161 -14.63 5.82 25.62
C LYS A 161 -15.54 4.80 26.31
N ASN A 162 -16.77 4.62 25.82
CA ASN A 162 -17.71 3.64 26.36
C ASN A 162 -17.26 2.20 26.10
N GLU A 163 -16.74 1.91 24.91
CA GLU A 163 -16.18 0.60 24.58
C GLU A 163 -14.94 0.30 25.42
N SER A 164 -14.03 1.26 25.58
CA SER A 164 -12.85 1.13 26.42
C SER A 164 -13.22 0.83 27.87
N ARG A 165 -14.25 1.49 28.41
CA ARG A 165 -14.76 1.20 29.75
C ARG A 165 -15.30 -0.23 29.87
N LYS A 166 -16.12 -0.66 28.91
CA LYS A 166 -16.67 -2.04 28.88
C LYS A 166 -15.56 -3.09 28.77
N LEU A 167 -14.55 -2.84 27.95
CA LEU A 167 -13.40 -3.72 27.81
C LEU A 167 -12.56 -3.76 29.10
N GLY A 168 -12.36 -2.61 29.75
CA GLY A 168 -11.71 -2.53 31.06
C GLY A 168 -12.44 -3.34 32.13
N GLU A 169 -13.76 -3.21 32.24
CA GLU A 169 -14.58 -3.98 33.19
C GLU A 169 -14.51 -5.50 32.91
N ARG A 170 -14.51 -5.92 31.65
CA ARG A 170 -14.34 -7.33 31.26
C ARG A 170 -12.94 -7.85 31.57
N ALA A 171 -11.91 -7.05 31.32
CA ALA A 171 -10.53 -7.41 31.62
C ALA A 171 -10.31 -7.59 33.13
N LEU A 172 -10.82 -6.66 33.95
CA LEU A 172 -10.77 -6.77 35.41
C LEU A 172 -11.48 -8.03 35.93
N LYS A 173 -12.67 -8.33 35.39
CA LYS A 173 -13.39 -9.55 35.76
C LYS A 173 -12.62 -10.82 35.35
N ALA A 174 -12.03 -10.83 34.15
CA ALA A 174 -11.24 -11.95 33.68
C ALA A 174 -9.95 -12.14 34.52
N GLU A 175 -9.31 -11.05 34.93
CA GLU A 175 -8.17 -11.06 35.84
C GLU A 175 -8.54 -11.66 37.20
N GLU A 176 -9.67 -11.23 37.78
CA GLU A 176 -10.15 -11.76 39.05
C GLU A 176 -10.45 -13.28 38.96
N GLU A 177 -11.10 -13.73 37.89
CA GLU A 177 -11.36 -15.14 37.63
C GLU A 177 -10.06 -15.95 37.42
N MET A 178 -9.07 -15.39 36.71
CA MET A 178 -7.75 -15.99 36.56
C MET A 178 -7.01 -16.11 37.90
N GLU A 179 -7.05 -15.07 38.74
CA GLU A 179 -6.43 -15.13 40.06
C GLU A 179 -7.08 -16.19 40.95
N ARG A 180 -8.42 -16.27 40.94
CA ARG A 180 -9.15 -17.32 41.67
C ARG A 180 -8.77 -18.70 41.16
N GLY A 181 -8.75 -18.90 39.83
CA GLY A 181 -8.33 -20.16 39.21
C GLY A 181 -6.89 -20.54 39.55
N ARG A 182 -5.98 -19.56 39.55
CA ARG A 182 -4.57 -19.76 39.93
C ARG A 182 -4.44 -20.18 41.40
N LYS A 183 -5.18 -19.56 42.32
CA LYS A 183 -5.19 -19.94 43.75
C LYS A 183 -5.69 -21.37 43.93
N ALA A 184 -6.81 -21.73 43.28
CA ALA A 184 -7.35 -23.09 43.33
C ALA A 184 -6.33 -24.14 42.82
N LEU A 185 -5.63 -23.84 41.73
CA LEU A 185 -4.57 -24.72 41.20
C LEU A 185 -3.37 -24.84 42.13
N ILE A 186 -2.98 -23.77 42.84
CA ILE A 186 -1.93 -23.83 43.88
C ILE A 186 -2.37 -24.74 45.02
N ASP A 187 -3.61 -24.59 45.49
CA ASP A 187 -4.14 -25.37 46.62
C ASP A 187 -4.23 -26.86 46.25
N GLU A 188 -4.77 -27.19 45.07
CA GLU A 188 -4.78 -28.57 44.57
C GLU A 188 -3.37 -29.12 44.34
N GLY A 189 -2.48 -28.26 43.85
CA GLY A 189 -1.07 -28.56 43.70
C GLY A 189 -0.39 -28.97 45.02
N ARG A 190 -0.69 -28.27 46.11
CA ARG A 190 -0.23 -28.61 47.47
C ARG A 190 -0.84 -29.93 47.95
N GLY A 191 -2.11 -30.17 47.63
CA GLY A 191 -2.79 -31.45 47.89
C GLY A 191 -2.06 -32.63 47.24
N ILE A 192 -1.79 -32.52 45.93
CA ILE A 192 -1.03 -33.52 45.17
C ILE A 192 0.36 -33.73 45.76
N GLN A 193 1.07 -32.67 46.15
CA GLN A 193 2.38 -32.82 46.80
C GLN A 193 2.30 -33.55 48.13
N ALA A 194 1.27 -33.28 48.94
CA ALA A 194 1.07 -33.97 50.21
C ALA A 194 0.80 -35.47 50.01
N GLU A 195 -0.07 -35.80 49.05
CA GLU A 195 -0.34 -37.19 48.67
C GLU A 195 0.90 -37.88 48.10
N LEU A 196 1.67 -37.20 47.25
CA LEU A 196 2.90 -37.74 46.69
C LEU A 196 3.97 -37.97 47.79
N ARG A 197 4.02 -37.14 48.83
CA ARG A 197 4.84 -37.40 50.04
C ARG A 197 4.34 -38.64 50.81
N PHE A 198 3.03 -38.80 50.94
CA PHE A 198 2.42 -39.96 51.60
C PHE A 198 2.71 -41.26 50.82
N VAL A 199 2.52 -41.26 49.50
CA VAL A 199 2.87 -42.36 48.59
C VAL A 199 4.35 -42.71 48.68
N ARG A 200 5.26 -41.73 48.76
CA ARG A 200 6.70 -41.97 49.02
C ARG A 200 6.97 -42.61 50.39
N LYS A 201 6.15 -42.35 51.41
CA LYS A 201 6.26 -43.02 52.71
C LYS A 201 5.83 -44.48 52.60
N ILE A 202 4.66 -44.73 52.00
CA ILE A 202 4.18 -46.08 51.70
C ILE A 202 5.21 -46.87 50.88
N GLU A 203 5.78 -46.26 49.84
CA GLU A 203 6.82 -46.90 49.01
C GLU A 203 8.03 -47.35 49.85
N ARG A 204 8.47 -46.53 50.82
CA ARG A 204 9.55 -46.90 51.76
C ARG A 204 9.14 -48.05 52.69
N ASP A 205 7.94 -48.00 53.25
CA ASP A 205 7.44 -49.03 54.16
C ASP A 205 7.30 -50.38 53.43
N ILE A 206 6.82 -50.38 52.19
CA ILE A 206 6.73 -51.59 51.35
C ILE A 206 8.11 -52.12 50.97
N MET A 207 9.07 -51.24 50.65
CA MET A 207 10.45 -51.68 50.39
C MET A 207 11.05 -52.36 51.62
N GLY A 208 10.88 -51.77 52.81
CA GLY A 208 11.31 -52.42 54.06
C GLY A 208 10.64 -53.77 54.30
N LEU A 209 9.33 -53.88 54.04
CA LEU A 209 8.60 -55.15 54.16
C LEU A 209 9.08 -56.19 53.13
N LYS A 210 9.36 -55.76 51.91
CA LYS A 210 9.93 -56.61 50.85
C LYS A 210 11.28 -57.17 51.26
N ASP A 211 12.13 -56.36 51.90
CA ASP A 211 13.44 -56.77 52.38
C ASP A 211 13.31 -57.81 53.51
N LEU A 212 12.41 -57.58 54.48
CA LEU A 212 12.10 -58.57 55.53
C LEU A 212 11.63 -59.91 54.96
N ILE A 213 10.77 -59.90 53.95
CA ILE A 213 10.27 -61.14 53.31
C ILE A 213 11.34 -61.84 52.44
N ASN A 214 12.38 -61.13 52.04
CA ASN A 214 13.52 -61.77 51.38
C ASN A 214 14.36 -62.60 52.37
N GLU A 215 14.37 -62.23 53.65
CA GLU A 215 15.06 -62.96 54.73
C GLU A 215 14.29 -64.22 55.18
N LEU A 216 12.97 -64.30 54.95
CA LEU A 216 12.15 -65.46 55.33
C LEU A 216 12.38 -66.70 54.43
N PRO A 217 12.21 -67.93 54.97
CA PRO A 217 12.29 -69.18 54.21
C PRO A 217 11.32 -69.25 53.02
N ARG A 218 11.78 -69.80 51.89
CA ARG A 218 11.09 -69.76 50.59
C ARG A 218 9.64 -70.27 50.60
N ARG A 219 9.31 -71.27 51.42
CA ARG A 219 7.99 -71.93 51.42
C ARG A 219 6.87 -70.99 51.84
N GLU A 220 7.08 -70.20 52.90
CA GLU A 220 6.07 -69.27 53.44
C GLU A 220 6.16 -67.88 52.78
N ALA A 221 7.37 -67.42 52.43
CA ALA A 221 7.59 -66.11 51.84
C ALA A 221 6.99 -65.95 50.42
N SER A 222 6.86 -67.03 49.65
CA SER A 222 6.43 -66.98 48.24
C SER A 222 5.08 -66.29 48.02
N ARG A 223 4.08 -66.56 48.87
CA ARG A 223 2.75 -65.95 48.79
C ARG A 223 2.79 -64.45 49.10
N TYR A 224 3.59 -64.05 50.09
CA TYR A 224 3.73 -62.63 50.44
C TYR A 224 4.54 -61.85 49.39
N ARG A 225 5.52 -62.48 48.73
CA ARG A 225 6.30 -61.87 47.65
C ARG A 225 5.44 -61.46 46.46
N SER A 226 4.50 -62.30 46.04
CA SER A 226 3.63 -61.96 44.91
C SER A 226 2.68 -60.82 45.27
N VAL A 227 2.09 -60.84 46.46
CA VAL A 227 1.21 -59.77 46.97
C VAL A 227 1.96 -58.44 47.05
N ILE A 228 3.17 -58.43 47.62
CA ILE A 228 3.99 -57.22 47.73
C ILE A 228 4.43 -56.73 46.36
N SER A 229 4.82 -57.62 45.46
CA SER A 229 5.20 -57.23 44.09
C SER A 229 4.05 -56.52 43.38
N ASN A 230 2.83 -57.05 43.50
CA ASN A 230 1.63 -56.42 42.94
C ASN A 230 1.39 -55.05 43.61
N PHE A 231 1.50 -54.96 44.92
CA PHE A 231 1.31 -53.71 45.66
C PHE A 231 2.36 -52.64 45.30
N VAL A 232 3.64 -53.01 45.17
CA VAL A 232 4.71 -52.12 44.67
C VAL A 232 4.38 -51.61 43.27
N SER A 233 3.89 -52.48 42.38
CA SER A 233 3.54 -52.09 41.02
C SER A 233 2.39 -51.06 40.99
N GLN A 234 1.38 -51.25 41.84
CA GLN A 234 0.25 -50.33 41.99
C GLN A 234 0.72 -48.97 42.53
N VAL A 235 1.49 -48.95 43.62
CA VAL A 235 2.02 -47.72 44.23
C VAL A 235 2.90 -46.94 43.24
N LYS A 236 3.72 -47.64 42.44
CA LYS A 236 4.51 -47.00 41.37
C LYS A 236 3.62 -46.39 40.29
N HIS A 237 2.53 -47.06 39.92
CA HIS A 237 1.59 -46.54 38.93
C HIS A 237 0.87 -45.29 39.44
N GLU A 238 0.38 -45.31 40.68
CA GLU A 238 -0.28 -44.17 41.33
C GLU A 238 0.67 -42.99 41.46
N LYS A 239 1.91 -43.22 41.93
CA LYS A 239 2.96 -42.20 41.99
C LYS A 239 3.22 -41.56 40.63
N LYS A 240 3.32 -42.36 39.56
CA LYS A 240 3.53 -41.85 38.20
C LYS A 240 2.34 -41.01 37.74
N SER A 241 1.12 -41.43 38.05
CA SER A 241 -0.10 -40.67 37.75
C SER A 241 -0.09 -39.30 38.44
N LEU A 242 0.16 -39.26 39.75
CA LEU A 242 0.26 -38.03 40.54
C LEU A 242 1.41 -37.13 40.10
N ASN A 243 2.55 -37.69 39.72
CA ASN A 243 3.67 -36.90 39.22
C ASN A 243 3.36 -36.28 37.85
N ASN A 244 2.61 -36.99 37.00
CA ASN A 244 2.14 -36.46 35.73
C ASN A 244 1.14 -35.32 35.94
N THR A 245 0.19 -35.44 36.87
CA THR A 245 -0.75 -34.34 37.19
C THR A 245 -0.02 -33.13 37.78
N ALA A 246 0.91 -33.34 38.71
CA ALA A 246 1.78 -32.28 39.23
C ALA A 246 2.57 -31.58 38.12
N SER A 247 3.16 -32.34 37.20
CA SER A 247 3.92 -31.77 36.07
C SER A 247 3.05 -30.90 35.15
N LYS A 248 1.78 -31.28 34.94
CA LYS A 248 0.84 -30.45 34.17
C LYS A 248 0.62 -29.10 34.84
N ILE A 249 0.46 -29.06 36.17
CA ILE A 249 0.27 -27.81 36.93
C ILE A 249 1.52 -26.92 36.83
N VAL A 250 2.71 -27.51 36.98
CA VAL A 250 3.99 -26.78 36.84
C VAL A 250 4.18 -26.24 35.41
N ASN A 251 3.79 -26.99 34.38
CA ASN A 251 3.89 -26.56 32.98
C ASN A 251 3.01 -25.34 32.69
N TYR A 252 1.95 -25.10 33.46
CA TYR A 252 1.16 -23.86 33.39
C TYR A 252 1.84 -22.66 34.11
N GLY A 253 3.09 -22.82 34.58
CA GLY A 253 3.85 -21.77 35.26
C GLY A 253 3.42 -21.55 36.72
N ILE A 254 2.67 -22.48 37.30
CA ILE A 254 2.18 -22.39 38.68
C ILE A 254 3.22 -23.02 39.61
N PRO A 255 3.74 -22.28 40.61
CA PRO A 255 4.66 -22.84 41.58
C PRO A 255 3.93 -23.82 42.49
N LEU A 256 4.50 -25.01 42.63
CA LEU A 256 4.06 -26.06 43.55
C LEU A 256 4.98 -26.13 44.76
#